data_AF-A0A6G0UCX2-F1
#
_entry.id   AF-A0A6G0UCX2-F1
#
_cell.length_a   1.000
_cell.length_b   1.000
_cell.length_c   1.000
_cell.angle_alpha   90.00
_cell.angle_beta   90.00
_cell.angle_gamma   90.00
#
_symmetry.space_group_name_H-M   'P 1'
#
loop_
_entity.id
_entity.type
_entity.pdbx_description
1 polymer ?
#
loop_
_entity_poly.entity_id
_entity_poly.type
_entity_poly.pdbx_seq_one_letter_code
_entity_poly.pdbx_strand_id
1 'polypeptide(L)'
;MYVNYTNILFDHCELQELDPWDPMIVKYLNPNKVPWKGCVPTYKVLSKLVDGQLLIYDNTTDGACFYRCLHPKNDYALTYSNWDSLLNGTRPRCDIVEVKCNKVNTDGTPKNAAYYNYLHAQVFRPDEVEDNDVLEKPDIHIILFDSVSESQFIRSMPKTRHVLREYY
;
A
#
# COMPACT_ATOMS: atom_id res chain seq x y z
N MET A 1 -38.51 27.38 -13.34
CA MET A 1 -38.49 26.23 -12.41
C MET A 1 -37.11 26.24 -11.79
N TYR A 2 -37.00 26.81 -10.58
CA TYR A 2 -35.71 26.98 -9.90
C TYR A 2 -35.48 25.77 -9.00
N VAL A 3 -34.40 25.03 -9.25
CA VAL A 3 -33.97 23.94 -8.37
C VAL A 3 -33.26 24.58 -7.19
N ASN A 4 -33.89 24.51 -6.02
CA ASN A 4 -33.38 25.06 -4.77
C ASN A 4 -32.46 24.02 -4.13
N TYR A 5 -31.14 24.18 -4.28
CA TYR A 5 -30.14 23.33 -3.63
C TYR A 5 -29.89 23.84 -2.20
N THR A 6 -30.73 23.46 -1.24
CA THR A 6 -30.53 23.76 0.19
C THR A 6 -30.16 22.53 1.00
N ASN A 7 -29.28 21.67 0.47
CA ASN A 7 -28.59 20.62 1.22
C ASN A 7 -27.36 20.17 0.42
N ILE A 8 -26.31 20.98 0.40
CA ILE A 8 -24.98 20.52 -0.01
C ILE A 8 -24.40 19.86 1.25
N LEU A 9 -24.38 18.53 1.28
CA LEU A 9 -23.92 17.74 2.44
C LEU A 9 -22.39 17.79 2.67
N PHE A 10 -21.69 18.72 2.03
CA PHE A 10 -20.25 18.95 2.11
C PHE A 10 -19.97 20.45 2.00
N ASP A 11 -20.39 21.22 3.00
CA ASP A 11 -20.24 22.69 2.99
C ASP A 11 -18.79 23.13 3.28
N HIS A 12 -17.96 22.25 3.86
CA HIS A 12 -16.53 22.47 4.02
C HIS A 12 -15.77 21.14 4.21
N CYS A 13 -14.53 21.10 3.72
CA CYS A 13 -13.56 20.05 4.03
C CYS A 13 -12.69 20.56 5.18
N GLU A 14 -12.83 19.98 6.37
CA GLU A 14 -11.93 20.27 7.49
C GLU A 14 -10.62 19.49 7.27
N LEU A 15 -9.68 20.14 6.59
CA LEU A 15 -8.29 19.66 6.55
C LEU A 15 -7.71 19.77 7.96
N GLN A 16 -7.12 18.68 8.46
CA GLN A 16 -6.34 18.75 9.69
C GLN A 16 -5.19 19.74 9.53
N GLU A 17 -4.96 20.55 10.56
CA GLU A 17 -3.74 21.34 10.67
C GLU A 17 -2.56 20.40 10.89
N LEU A 18 -1.81 20.15 9.83
CA LEU A 18 -0.52 19.47 9.91
C LEU A 18 0.51 20.47 10.45
N ASP A 19 1.32 20.07 11.43
CA ASP A 19 2.46 20.87 11.88
C ASP A 19 3.63 20.69 10.89
N PRO A 20 3.94 21.68 10.03
CA PRO A 20 5.06 21.58 9.10
C PRO A 20 6.42 21.55 9.83
N TRP A 21 6.44 21.81 11.15
CA TRP A 21 7.61 21.80 12.00
C TRP A 21 7.60 20.66 13.02
N ASP A 22 6.80 19.62 12.80
CA ASP A 22 6.78 18.45 13.67
C ASP A 22 8.21 17.88 13.82
N PRO A 23 8.71 17.66 15.06
CA PRO A 23 10.08 17.18 15.28
C PRO A 23 10.44 15.90 14.51
N MET A 24 9.46 15.05 14.19
CA MET A 24 9.64 13.83 13.39
C MET A 24 10.03 14.14 11.94
N ILE A 25 9.55 15.26 11.36
CA ILE A 25 9.77 15.62 9.95
C ILE A 25 10.86 16.67 9.74
N VAL A 26 11.14 17.53 10.72
CA VAL A 26 12.10 18.65 10.60
C VAL A 26 13.47 18.22 10.05
N LYS A 27 13.94 17.02 10.43
CA LYS A 27 15.23 16.49 9.97
C LYS A 27 15.30 16.22 8.46
N TYR A 28 14.15 16.08 7.80
CA TYR A 28 14.04 15.88 6.35
C TYR A 28 13.88 17.20 5.57
N LEU A 29 13.61 18.31 6.24
CA LEU A 29 13.44 19.63 5.61
C LEU A 29 14.76 20.28 5.22
N ASN A 30 15.90 19.80 5.72
CA ASN A 30 17.21 20.37 5.40
C ASN A 30 17.72 19.88 4.04
N PRO A 31 17.73 20.73 2.98
CA PRO A 31 18.10 20.31 1.63
C PRO A 31 19.58 19.94 1.50
N ASN A 32 20.43 20.40 2.42
CA ASN A 32 21.87 20.09 2.43
C ASN A 32 22.16 18.73 3.09
N LYS A 33 21.19 18.16 3.81
CA LYS A 33 21.32 16.86 4.44
C LYS A 33 20.72 15.82 3.50
N VAL A 34 21.56 15.21 2.68
CA VAL A 34 21.18 14.11 1.78
C VAL A 34 21.12 12.81 2.60
N PRO A 35 19.94 12.36 3.09
CA PRO A 35 19.88 11.31 4.11
C PRO A 35 20.35 9.94 3.59
N TRP A 36 20.29 9.76 2.27
CA TRP A 36 20.68 8.55 1.56
C TRP A 36 22.16 8.51 1.16
N LYS A 37 22.92 9.62 1.28
CA LYS A 37 24.33 9.64 0.89
C LYS A 37 25.15 8.79 1.86
N GLY A 38 25.62 7.63 1.38
CA GLY A 38 26.32 6.63 2.21
C GLY A 38 25.39 5.66 2.94
N CYS A 39 24.08 5.72 2.69
CA CYS A 39 23.14 4.73 3.23
C CYS A 39 23.26 3.43 2.43
N VAL A 40 23.78 2.39 3.07
CA VAL A 40 23.74 1.02 2.53
C VAL A 40 22.55 0.33 3.22
N PRO A 41 21.49 -0.05 2.49
CA PRO A 41 20.34 -0.71 3.09
C PRO A 41 20.78 -2.05 3.68
N THR A 42 20.70 -2.17 5.00
CA THR A 42 21.00 -3.40 5.74
C THR A 42 19.79 -4.32 5.85
N TYR A 43 18.60 -3.79 5.56
CA TYR A 43 17.34 -4.53 5.63
C TYR A 43 17.23 -5.48 4.43
N LYS A 44 17.30 -6.79 4.70
CA LYS A 44 17.08 -7.83 3.70
C LYS A 44 15.59 -8.16 3.64
N VAL A 45 14.98 -7.99 2.46
CA VAL A 45 13.59 -8.38 2.24
C VAL A 45 13.51 -9.91 2.19
N LEU A 46 12.69 -10.50 3.05
CA LEU A 46 12.60 -11.97 3.23
C LEU A 46 11.38 -12.58 2.56
N SER A 47 10.36 -11.78 2.23
CA SER A 47 9.14 -12.22 1.57
C SER A 47 8.90 -11.52 0.25
N LYS A 48 8.14 -12.14 -0.65
CA LYS A 48 7.74 -11.58 -1.94
C LYS A 48 6.30 -11.96 -2.26
N LEU A 49 5.57 -11.02 -2.85
CA LEU A 49 4.27 -11.26 -3.45
C LEU A 49 4.45 -11.44 -4.97
N VAL A 50 4.16 -12.62 -5.50
CA VAL A 50 4.27 -12.96 -6.93
C VAL A 50 2.99 -13.64 -7.37
N ASP A 51 2.31 -13.10 -8.38
CA ASP A 51 1.07 -13.67 -8.92
C ASP A 51 0.03 -13.98 -7.83
N GLY A 52 -0.13 -13.03 -6.90
CA GLY A 52 -1.01 -13.12 -5.74
C GLY A 52 -0.58 -14.11 -4.65
N GLN A 53 0.58 -14.76 -4.79
CA GLN A 53 1.13 -15.68 -3.82
C GLN A 53 2.22 -15.02 -3.00
N LEU A 54 2.08 -15.13 -1.68
CA LEU A 54 3.06 -14.68 -0.73
C LEU A 54 4.06 -15.82 -0.46
N LEU A 55 5.33 -15.54 -0.76
CA LEU A 55 6.45 -16.46 -0.66
C LEU A 55 7.47 -15.93 0.33
N ILE A 56 8.07 -16.80 1.11
CA ILE A 56 9.21 -16.52 1.98
C ILE A 56 10.44 -17.19 1.37
N TYR A 57 11.49 -16.41 1.14
CA TYR A 57 12.71 -16.90 0.50
C TYR A 57 13.58 -17.79 1.39
N ASP A 58 13.50 -17.59 2.70
CA ASP A 58 14.46 -18.17 3.63
C ASP A 58 13.82 -19.29 4.45
N ASN A 59 14.23 -20.53 4.21
CA ASN A 59 13.98 -21.63 5.14
C ASN A 59 14.78 -21.48 6.45
N THR A 60 15.67 -20.48 6.55
CA THR A 60 16.40 -20.12 7.78
C THR A 60 15.69 -19.03 8.58
N THR A 61 14.40 -18.74 8.32
CA THR A 61 13.64 -17.95 9.28
C THR A 61 13.59 -18.71 10.60
N ASP A 62 14.38 -18.27 11.58
CA ASP A 62 14.40 -18.75 12.98
C ASP A 62 13.09 -18.37 13.70
N GLY A 63 11.94 -18.58 13.05
CA GLY A 63 10.73 -17.85 13.41
C GLY A 63 9.46 -18.29 12.69
N ALA A 64 8.34 -18.11 13.39
CA ALA A 64 7.02 -18.17 12.80
C ALA A 64 6.69 -16.83 12.11
N CYS A 65 6.22 -16.91 10.88
CA CYS A 65 5.78 -15.76 10.10
C CYS A 65 4.26 -15.70 10.01
N PHE A 66 3.73 -14.48 9.98
CA PHE A 66 2.32 -14.18 9.95
C PHE A 66 2.07 -13.09 8.92
N TYR A 67 0.84 -13.04 8.42
CA TYR A 67 0.39 -11.97 7.54
C TYR A 67 -0.98 -11.45 7.99
N ARG A 68 -1.31 -10.25 7.53
CA ARG A 68 -2.66 -9.68 7.65
C ARG A 68 -2.95 -8.70 6.52
N CYS A 69 -4.22 -8.48 6.24
CA CYS A 69 -4.70 -7.49 5.30
C CYS A 69 -4.90 -6.13 5.98
N LEU A 70 -4.51 -5.07 5.28
CA LEU A 70 -4.75 -3.69 5.66
C LEU A 70 -5.77 -3.10 4.69
N HIS A 71 -6.85 -2.55 5.24
CA HIS A 71 -7.88 -1.90 4.44
C HIS A 71 -8.01 -0.43 4.88
N PRO A 72 -8.17 0.52 3.95
CA PRO A 72 -8.48 1.89 4.31
C PRO A 72 -9.86 1.94 4.95
N LYS A 73 -9.96 2.58 6.12
CA LYS A 73 -11.25 2.93 6.74
C LYS A 73 -11.67 4.34 6.35
N ASN A 74 -10.70 5.25 6.33
CA ASN A 74 -10.79 6.63 5.86
C ASN A 74 -9.36 7.15 5.63
N ASP A 75 -9.21 8.42 5.27
CA ASP A 75 -7.92 9.03 4.96
C ASP A 75 -6.91 9.01 6.12
N TYR A 76 -7.39 8.81 7.35
CA TYR A 76 -6.61 8.90 8.57
C TYR A 76 -6.47 7.57 9.33
N ALA A 77 -7.19 6.53 8.91
CA ALA A 77 -7.29 5.29 9.66
C ALA A 77 -7.35 4.06 8.77
N LEU A 78 -6.70 3.00 9.25
CA LEU A 78 -6.71 1.67 8.65
C LEU A 78 -7.49 0.70 9.52
N THR A 79 -8.17 -0.25 8.89
CA THR A 79 -8.67 -1.46 9.51
C THR A 79 -7.73 -2.61 9.20
N TYR A 80 -7.54 -3.49 10.18
CA TYR A 80 -6.60 -4.61 10.11
C TYR A 80 -7.35 -5.91 10.25
N SER A 81 -7.03 -6.90 9.41
CA SER A 81 -7.45 -8.27 9.68
C SER A 81 -6.69 -8.85 10.88
N ASN A 82 -7.14 -10.00 11.35
CA ASN A 82 -6.38 -10.82 12.28
C ASN A 82 -5.05 -11.27 11.64
N TRP A 83 -4.08 -11.57 12.50
CA TRP A 83 -2.82 -12.17 12.06
C TRP A 83 -3.03 -13.66 11.79
N ASP A 84 -2.82 -14.05 10.53
CA ASP A 84 -2.90 -15.44 10.10
C ASP A 84 -1.50 -16.01 9.88
N SER A 85 -1.34 -17.32 10.08
CA SER A 85 -0.06 -18.00 9.84
C SER A 85 0.30 -17.93 8.37
N LEU A 86 1.53 -17.52 8.07
CA LEU A 86 2.02 -17.41 6.70
C LEU A 86 2.67 -18.73 6.29
N LEU A 87 2.05 -19.42 5.33
CA LEU A 87 2.62 -20.59 4.65
C LEU A 87 3.11 -20.17 3.27
N ASN A 88 4.16 -20.84 2.77
CA ASN A 88 4.66 -20.55 1.42
C ASN A 88 3.58 -20.86 0.37
N GLY A 89 3.24 -19.85 -0.44
CA GLY A 89 2.19 -19.95 -1.45
C GLY A 89 0.81 -19.49 -0.96
N THR A 90 0.69 -18.98 0.28
CA THR A 90 -0.54 -18.34 0.76
C THR A 90 -0.97 -17.24 -0.19
N ARG A 91 -2.28 -17.15 -0.48
CA ARG A 91 -2.85 -16.13 -1.37
C ARG A 91 -3.73 -15.16 -0.60
N PRO A 92 -3.20 -14.00 -0.16
CA PRO A 92 -4.00 -12.97 0.49
C PRO A 92 -5.05 -12.41 -0.46
N ARG A 93 -6.30 -12.28 0.03
CA ARG A 93 -7.44 -11.74 -0.74
C ARG A 93 -7.64 -10.25 -0.47
N CYS A 94 -6.58 -9.46 -0.65
CA CYS A 94 -6.57 -8.02 -0.40
C CYS A 94 -5.41 -7.33 -1.12
N ASP A 95 -5.50 -6.01 -1.28
CA ASP A 95 -4.50 -5.22 -2.00
C ASP A 95 -3.22 -5.02 -1.19
N ILE A 96 -3.35 -4.63 0.08
CA ILE A 96 -2.20 -4.35 0.95
C ILE A 96 -2.07 -5.44 2.00
N VAL A 97 -0.90 -6.09 2.01
CA VAL A 97 -0.59 -7.22 2.88
C VAL A 97 0.62 -6.87 3.75
N GLU A 98 0.45 -6.91 5.07
CA GLU A 98 1.56 -6.79 6.01
C GLU A 98 2.04 -8.18 6.41
N VAL A 99 3.36 -8.39 6.37
CA VAL A 99 4.03 -9.62 6.78
C VAL A 99 4.93 -9.34 7.96
N LYS A 100 4.83 -10.18 8.99
CA LYS A 100 5.62 -10.07 10.21
C LYS A 100 6.19 -11.44 10.59
N CYS A 101 7.48 -11.50 10.88
CA CYS A 101 8.10 -12.72 11.42
C CYS A 101 8.66 -12.47 12.83
N ASN A 102 8.33 -13.39 13.72
CA ASN A 102 8.73 -13.39 15.12
C ASN A 102 9.82 -14.43 15.34
N LYS A 103 10.82 -14.14 16.17
CA LYS A 103 11.81 -15.16 16.58
C LYS A 103 11.08 -16.27 17.35
N VAL A 104 11.48 -17.53 17.19
CA VAL A 104 11.03 -18.60 18.08
C VAL A 104 11.96 -18.74 19.29
N ASN A 105 11.39 -19.17 20.41
CA ASN A 105 12.11 -19.66 21.57
C ASN A 105 12.69 -21.05 21.27
N THR A 106 13.60 -21.54 22.13
CA THR A 106 14.20 -22.89 22.02
C THR A 106 13.19 -24.04 22.11
N ASP A 107 11.98 -23.78 22.62
CA ASP A 107 10.85 -24.72 22.70
C ASP A 107 9.91 -24.66 21.46
N GLY A 108 10.25 -23.83 20.47
CA GLY A 108 9.44 -23.64 19.25
C GLY A 108 8.31 -22.62 19.39
N THR A 109 8.11 -22.00 20.56
CA THR A 109 7.05 -21.00 20.75
C THR A 109 7.44 -19.62 20.19
N PRO A 110 6.52 -18.84 19.59
CA PRO A 110 6.85 -17.51 19.08
C PRO A 110 7.16 -16.53 20.21
N LYS A 111 8.29 -15.83 20.12
CA LYS A 111 8.63 -14.70 20.97
C LYS A 111 7.91 -13.44 20.47
N ASN A 112 7.42 -12.59 21.36
CA ASN A 112 6.78 -11.30 21.01
C ASN A 112 7.80 -10.23 20.55
N ALA A 113 8.80 -10.62 19.76
CA ALA A 113 9.79 -9.72 19.18
C ALA A 113 9.88 -10.01 17.68
N ALA A 114 9.19 -9.17 16.89
CA ALA A 114 9.27 -9.21 15.44
C ALA A 114 10.66 -8.75 14.99
N TYR A 115 11.33 -9.56 14.18
CA TYR A 115 12.63 -9.21 13.57
C TYR A 115 12.48 -8.81 12.10
N TYR A 116 11.31 -9.08 11.52
CA TYR A 116 10.97 -8.76 10.14
C TYR A 116 9.55 -8.21 10.09
N ASN A 117 9.38 -7.07 9.42
CA ASN A 117 8.08 -6.50 9.08
C ASN A 117 8.16 -5.84 7.71
N TYR A 118 7.28 -6.23 6.78
CA TYR A 118 7.29 -5.73 5.41
C TYR A 118 5.88 -5.66 4.82
N LEU A 119 5.63 -4.62 4.02
CA LEU A 119 4.36 -4.41 3.31
C LEU A 119 4.50 -4.81 1.85
N HIS A 120 3.54 -5.59 1.36
CA HIS A 120 3.35 -5.90 -0.05
C HIS A 120 2.08 -5.25 -0.57
N ALA A 121 2.08 -4.94 -1.86
CA ALA A 121 0.93 -4.41 -2.56
C ALA A 121 0.65 -5.25 -3.81
N GLN A 122 -0.63 -5.49 -4.08
CA GLN A 122 -1.17 -6.08 -5.30
C GLN A 122 -2.52 -5.41 -5.62
N VAL A 123 -3.08 -5.72 -6.79
CA VAL A 123 -4.48 -5.44 -7.09
C VAL A 123 -5.23 -6.75 -7.01
N PHE A 124 -5.98 -6.96 -5.93
CA PHE A 124 -6.82 -8.12 -5.74
C PHE A 124 -8.23 -7.83 -6.24
N ARG A 125 -8.65 -8.54 -7.29
CA ARG A 125 -10.04 -8.52 -7.75
C ARG A 125 -10.79 -9.65 -7.03
N PRO A 126 -11.85 -9.34 -6.25
CA PRO A 126 -12.76 -10.39 -5.78
C PRO A 126 -13.36 -11.11 -6.98
N ASP A 127 -13.66 -12.40 -6.82
CA ASP A 127 -14.39 -13.14 -7.85
C ASP A 127 -15.74 -12.44 -8.05
N GLU A 128 -16.06 -12.07 -9.29
CA GLU A 128 -17.35 -11.49 -9.60
C GLU A 128 -18.44 -12.49 -9.20
N VAL A 129 -19.39 -12.05 -8.38
CA VAL A 129 -20.66 -12.78 -8.29
C VAL A 129 -21.23 -12.72 -9.69
N GLU A 130 -21.45 -13.88 -10.33
CA GLU A 130 -22.08 -13.94 -11.66
C GLU A 130 -23.41 -13.17 -11.63
N ASP A 131 -23.35 -11.92 -12.05
CA ASP A 131 -24.52 -11.09 -12.26
C ASP A 131 -25.08 -11.55 -13.60
N ASN A 132 -26.22 -12.25 -13.57
CA ASN A 132 -26.85 -12.85 -14.76
C ASN A 132 -27.29 -11.80 -15.82
N ASP A 133 -27.01 -10.52 -15.61
CA ASP A 133 -27.24 -9.45 -16.58
C ASP A 133 -26.05 -9.31 -17.53
N VAL A 134 -26.17 -10.01 -18.66
CA VAL A 134 -25.28 -9.97 -19.83
C VAL A 134 -25.41 -8.63 -20.57
N LEU A 135 -24.96 -7.56 -19.92
CA LEU A 135 -24.53 -6.35 -20.59
C LEU A 135 -23.01 -6.32 -20.42
N GLU A 136 -22.24 -6.32 -21.52
CA GLU A 136 -20.80 -6.06 -21.48
C GLU A 136 -20.56 -4.74 -20.74
N LYS A 137 -20.24 -4.84 -19.44
CA LYS A 137 -19.85 -3.69 -18.63
C LYS A 137 -18.37 -3.45 -18.94
N PRO A 138 -18.00 -2.32 -19.57
CA PRO A 138 -16.59 -2.04 -19.83
C PRO A 138 -15.85 -1.83 -18.51
N ASP A 139 -14.65 -2.41 -18.40
CA ASP A 139 -13.73 -2.11 -17.32
C ASP A 139 -13.27 -0.65 -17.43
N ILE A 140 -13.57 0.16 -16.40
CA ILE A 140 -13.15 1.56 -16.33
C ILE A 140 -11.97 1.66 -15.35
N HIS A 141 -10.80 2.02 -15.88
CA HIS A 141 -9.61 2.33 -15.09
C HIS A 141 -9.41 3.85 -15.02
N ILE A 142 -9.60 4.44 -13.84
CA ILE A 142 -9.33 5.86 -13.59
C ILE A 142 -7.96 5.97 -12.92
N ILE A 143 -7.02 6.61 -13.61
CA ILE A 143 -5.69 6.91 -13.08
C ILE A 143 -5.62 8.42 -12.86
N LEU A 144 -5.62 8.85 -11.59
CA LEU A 144 -5.55 10.25 -11.20
C LEU A 144 -4.13 10.62 -10.78
N PHE A 145 -3.57 11.66 -11.39
CA PHE A 145 -2.32 12.28 -10.98
C PHE A 145 -2.62 13.55 -10.20
N ASP A 146 -2.63 13.46 -8.87
CA ASP A 146 -2.84 14.63 -8.01
C ASP A 146 -1.58 15.50 -7.95
N SER A 147 -1.77 16.83 -7.92
CA SER A 147 -0.75 17.84 -7.66
C SER A 147 0.43 17.86 -8.64
N VAL A 148 0.27 17.27 -9.83
CA VAL A 148 1.27 17.32 -10.90
C VAL A 148 0.86 18.36 -11.96
N SER A 149 1.63 19.44 -12.09
CA SER A 149 1.47 20.32 -13.25
C SER A 149 1.87 19.60 -14.54
N GLU A 150 1.21 19.92 -15.66
CA GLU A 150 1.50 19.31 -16.97
C GLU A 150 3.01 19.33 -17.30
N SER A 151 3.68 20.48 -17.04
CA SER A 151 5.11 20.63 -17.28
C SER A 151 5.98 19.67 -16.46
N GLN A 152 5.60 19.38 -15.22
CA GLN A 152 6.28 18.40 -14.38
C GLN A 152 5.98 16.98 -14.83
N PHE A 153 4.73 16.68 -15.19
CA PHE A 153 4.35 15.37 -15.74
C PHE A 153 5.19 15.02 -16.98
N ILE A 154 5.30 15.97 -17.90
CA ILE A 154 6.09 15.84 -19.13
C ILE A 154 7.56 15.48 -18.86
N ARG A 155 8.19 16.14 -17.88
CA ARG A 155 9.62 15.96 -17.60
C ARG A 155 9.90 14.74 -16.73
N SER A 156 9.06 14.50 -15.73
CA SER A 156 9.29 13.49 -14.69
C SER A 156 8.73 12.12 -15.06
N MET A 157 7.71 12.04 -15.93
CA MET A 157 7.03 10.81 -16.31
C MET A 157 7.00 10.58 -17.84
N PRO A 158 8.16 10.64 -18.54
CA PRO A 158 8.20 10.58 -19.99
C PRO A 158 7.70 9.24 -20.55
N LYS A 159 7.92 8.12 -19.84
CA LYS A 159 7.43 6.79 -20.22
C LYS A 159 5.90 6.71 -20.14
N THR A 160 5.33 7.17 -19.03
CA THR A 160 3.87 7.23 -18.85
C THR A 160 3.22 8.11 -19.91
N ARG A 161 3.78 9.29 -20.18
CA ARG A 161 3.30 10.17 -21.26
C ARG A 161 3.33 9.49 -22.63
N HIS A 162 4.37 8.73 -22.94
CA HIS A 162 4.45 8.00 -24.20
C HIS A 162 3.34 6.95 -24.31
N VAL A 163 3.09 6.18 -23.24
CA VAL A 163 1.99 5.21 -23.21
C VAL A 163 0.63 5.90 -23.43
N LEU A 164 0.37 6.99 -22.71
CA LEU A 164 -0.89 7.73 -22.79
C LEU A 164 -1.13 8.45 -24.13
N ARG A 165 -0.11 8.66 -24.97
CA ARG A 165 -0.27 9.33 -26.28
C ARG A 165 -0.31 8.38 -27.46
N GLU A 166 0.39 7.26 -27.36
CA GLU A 166 0.54 6.33 -28.49
C GLU A 166 -0.42 5.15 -28.41
N TYR A 167 -0.92 4.81 -27.22
CA TYR A 167 -1.74 3.61 -27.00
C TYR A 167 -3.17 3.92 -26.54
N TYR A 168 -3.47 5.19 -26.25
CA TYR A 168 -4.78 5.72 -25.86
C TYR A 168 -5.00 7.06 -26.56
#